data_AF-A0A966ILG9-F1
#
_entry.id   AF-A0A966ILG9-F1
#
_cell.length_a   1.000
_cell.length_b   1.000
_cell.length_c   1.000
_cell.angle_alpha   90.00
_cell.angle_beta   90.00
_cell.angle_gamma   90.00
#
_symmetry.space_group_name_H-M   'P 1'
#
loop_
_entity.id
_entity.type
_entity.pdbx_description
1 polymer ?
#
loop_
_entity_poly.entity_id
_entity_poly.type
_entity_poly.pdbx_seq_one_letter_code
_entity_poly.pdbx_strand_id
1 'polypeptide(L)' 'MAGSVNKVIILGNLGVDPEVRNFPNGGKVCNLRIATSETWKDRNTGERREKTEWHSVAIFSEPLVRIA' A
#
# COMPACT_ATOMS: atom_id res chain seq x y z
N MET A 1 12.17 -11.42 -21.96
CA MET A 1 12.75 -11.23 -20.62
C MET A 1 12.90 -9.75 -20.39
N ALA A 2 12.23 -9.19 -19.38
CA ALA A 2 12.44 -7.80 -18.99
C ALA A 2 13.79 -7.68 -18.28
N GLY A 3 14.63 -6.72 -18.70
CA GLY A 3 15.97 -6.49 -18.15
C GLY A 3 15.99 -5.58 -16.91
N SER A 4 14.87 -5.45 -16.19
CA SER A 4 14.75 -4.52 -15.06
C SER A 4 14.01 -5.15 -13.88
N VAL A 5 14.22 -4.57 -12.70
CA VAL A 5 13.54 -4.96 -11.45
C VAL A 5 12.58 -3.85 -11.05
N ASN A 6 11.31 -4.21 -10.84
CA ASN A 6 10.35 -3.36 -10.17
C ASN A 6 9.96 -4.03 -8.84
N LYS A 7 10.37 -3.42 -7.72
CA LYS A 7 10.12 -3.94 -6.38
C LYS A 7 9.84 -2.76 -5.44
N VAL A 8 8.76 -2.87 -4.68
CA VAL A 8 8.40 -1.93 -3.61
C VAL A 8 8.20 -2.73 -2.32
N ILE A 9 8.75 -2.23 -1.21
CA ILE A 9 8.54 -2.78 0.14
C ILE A 9 7.90 -1.67 0.97
N ILE A 10 6.72 -1.93 1.54
CA ILE A 10 5.94 -0.95 2.30
C ILE A 10 5.73 -1.50 3.72
N LEU A 11 6.01 -0.68 4.72
CA LEU A 11 5.67 -0.95 6.12
C LEU A 11 4.82 0.22 6.61
N GLY A 12 3.57 -0.05 6.95
CA GLY A 12 2.61 0.98 7.31
C GLY A 12 1.33 0.40 7.90
N ASN A 13 0.34 1.27 8.12
CA ASN A 13 -0.93 0.89 8.73
C ASN A 13 -2.07 0.95 7.72
N LEU A 14 -3.06 0.06 7.85
CA LEU A 14 -4.29 0.15 7.07
C LEU A 14 -5.10 1.37 7.53
N GLY A 15 -5.56 2.18 6.57
CA GLY A 15 -6.46 3.30 6.85
C GLY A 15 -7.93 2.93 6.87
N VAL A 16 -8.27 1.77 6.32
CA VAL A 16 -9.61 1.19 6.27
C VAL A 16 -9.47 -0.33 6.17
N ASP A 17 -10.52 -1.05 6.54
CA ASP A 17 -10.59 -2.50 6.35
C ASP A 17 -10.34 -2.89 4.88
N PRO A 18 -9.68 -4.04 4.62
CA PRO A 18 -9.48 -4.55 3.27
C PRO A 18 -10.80 -4.70 2.49
N GLU A 19 -10.82 -4.23 1.25
CA GLU A 19 -12.01 -4.34 0.40
C GLU A 19 -11.82 -5.48 -0.61
N VAL A 20 -12.68 -6.50 -0.57
CA VAL A 20 -12.66 -7.62 -1.52
C VAL A 20 -13.75 -7.45 -2.57
N ARG A 21 -13.37 -7.49 -3.85
CA ARG A 21 -14.31 -7.47 -4.99
C ARG A 21 -14.22 -8.77 -5.77
N ASN A 22 -15.38 -9.33 -6.11
CA ASN A 22 -15.49 -10.50 -6.98
C ASN A 22 -15.79 -10.04 -8.40
N PHE A 23 -15.07 -10.59 -9.37
CA PHE A 23 -15.31 -10.34 -10.78
C PHE A 23 -16.29 -11.37 -11.36
N PRO A 24 -17.07 -11.02 -12.40
CA PRO A 24 -18.01 -11.94 -13.05
C PRO A 24 -17.37 -13.21 -13.63
N ASN A 25 -16.07 -13.17 -13.93
CA ASN A 25 -15.28 -14.29 -14.43
C ASN A 25 -14.77 -15.23 -13.32
N GLY A 26 -15.20 -15.03 -12.06
CA GLY A 26 -14.78 -15.83 -10.91
C GLY A 26 -13.50 -15.36 -10.22
N GLY A 27 -12.79 -14.36 -10.77
CA GLY A 27 -11.61 -13.79 -10.13
C GLY A 27 -11.95 -12.95 -8.90
N LYS A 28 -10.98 -12.76 -8.00
CA LYS A 28 -11.10 -11.87 -6.85
C LYS A 28 -9.95 -10.88 -6.82
N VAL A 29 -10.22 -9.69 -6.29
CA VAL A 29 -9.18 -8.71 -5.94
C VAL A 29 -9.43 -8.21 -4.53
N CYS A 30 -8.36 -8.11 -3.73
CA CYS A 30 -8.36 -7.42 -2.46
C CYS A 30 -7.63 -6.08 -2.61
N ASN A 31 -8.26 -5.00 -2.18
CA ASN A 31 -7.71 -3.65 -2.21
C ASN A 31 -7.34 -3.20 -0.80
N LEU A 32 -6.10 -2.78 -0.62
CA LEU A 32 -5.57 -2.22 0.63
C LEU A 32 -5.25 -0.74 0.46
N ARG A 33 -5.48 0.03 1.53
CA ARG A 33 -5.11 1.45 1.63
C ARG A 33 -4.11 1.60 2.79
N ILE A 34 -2.83 1.77 2.48
CA ILE A 34 -1.76 1.77 3.49
C ILE A 34 -1.20 3.18 3.68
N ALA A 35 -1.17 3.66 4.92
CA ALA A 35 -0.50 4.89 5.32
C ALA A 35 0.94 4.62 5.77
N THR A 36 1.89 5.40 5.26
CA THR A 36 3.28 5.49 5.77
C THR A 36 3.57 6.93 6.17
N SER A 37 4.22 7.15 7.30
CA SER A 37 4.63 8.50 7.73
C SER A 37 6.15 8.62 7.77
N GLU A 38 6.65 9.75 7.30
CA GLU A 38 8.04 10.17 7.51
C GLU A 38 8.07 11.40 8.41
N THR A 39 8.96 11.40 9.39
CA THR A 39 9.22 12.55 10.26
C THR A 39 10.64 13.06 10.05
N TRP A 40 10.79 14.36 9.81
CA TRP A 40 12.10 14.99 9.64
C TRP A 40 12.15 16.37 10.28
N LYS A 41 13.35 16.93 10.42
CA LYS A 41 13.56 18.29 10.88
C LYS A 41 13.70 19.21 9.67
N ASP A 42 12.86 20.24 9.56
CA ASP A 42 12.95 21.23 8.49
C ASP A 42 14.27 21.99 8.59
N ARG A 43 15.00 22.10 7.47
CA ARG A 43 16.34 22.70 7.45
C ARG A 43 16.30 24.23 7.64
N ASN A 44 15.21 24.88 7.26
CA ASN A 44 15.08 26.34 7.28
C ASN A 44 14.48 26.82 8.61
N THR A 45 13.48 26.11 9.13
CA THR A 45 12.78 26.51 10.38
C THR A 45 13.30 25.77 11.61
N GLY A 46 13.92 24.60 11.45
CA GLY A 46 14.35 23.76 12.56
C GLY A 46 13.21 22.99 13.25
N GLU A 47 11.98 23.12 12.77
CA GLU A 47 10.82 22.45 13.34
C GLU A 47 10.75 20.98 12.90
N ARG A 48 10.15 20.13 13.74
CA ARG A 48 9.80 18.76 13.32
C ARG A 48 8.56 18.81 12.43
N ARG A 49 8.66 18.19 11.25
CA ARG A 49 7.55 17.98 10.33
C ARG A 49 7.26 16.49 10.17
N GLU A 50 6.00 16.19 9.89
CA GLU A 50 5.53 14.87 9.53
C GLU A 50 4.79 14.95 8.19
N LYS A 51 4.97 13.94 7.34
CA LYS A 51 4.18 13.76 6.13
C LYS A 51 3.76 12.31 6.02
N THR A 52 2.46 12.11 5.83
CA THR A 52 1.87 10.81 5.55
C THR A 52 1.63 10.64 4.06
N GLU A 53 2.00 9.49 3.53
CA GLU A 53 1.73 9.05 2.17
C GLU A 53 0.78 7.87 2.16
N TRP A 54 -0.11 7.84 1.17
CA TRP A 54 -1.15 6.83 1.03
C TRP A 54 -0.89 5.96 -0.20
N HIS A 55 -0.80 4.66 0.03
CA HIS A 55 -0.52 3.65 -0.99
C HIS A 55 -1.78 2.85 -1.27
N SER A 56 -2.08 2.64 -2.54
CA SER A 56 -3.15 1.74 -3.00
C SER A 56 -2.51 0.45 -3.48
N VAL A 57 -2.83 -0.67 -2.84
CA VAL A 57 -2.29 -1.99 -3.19
C VAL A 57 -3.42 -2.90 -3.63
N ALA A 58 -3.26 -3.56 -4.77
CA ALA A 58 -4.22 -4.53 -5.30
C ALA A 58 -3.59 -5.94 -5.30
N ILE A 59 -4.24 -6.87 -4.60
CA ILE A 59 -3.83 -8.27 -4.53
C ILE A 59 -4.77 -9.06 -5.44
N PHE A 60 -4.21 -9.62 -6.52
CA PHE A 60 -4.93 -10.48 -7.46
C PHE A 60 -4.68 -11.97 -7.24
N SER A 61 -3.67 -12.32 -6.42
CA SER A 61 -3.35 -13.71 -6.10
C SER A 61 -4.43 -14.28 -5.18
N GLU A 62 -5.22 -15.21 -5.69
CA GLU A 62 -6.38 -15.76 -4.97
C GLU A 62 -6.05 -16.34 -3.59
N PRO A 63 -4.95 -17.11 -3.38
CA PRO A 63 -4.58 -17.56 -2.04
C PRO A 63 -4.32 -16.41 -1.06
N LEU A 64 -3.73 -15.30 -1.53
CA LEU A 64 -3.45 -14.14 -0.69
C LEU A 64 -4.71 -13.32 -0.41
N VAL A 65 -5.65 -13.24 -1.36
CA VAL A 65 -6.96 -12.60 -1.16
C VAL A 65 -7.78 -13.30 -0.07
N ARG A 66 -7.53 -14.60 0.21
CA ARG A 66 -8.25 -15.33 1.28
C ARG A 66 -7.69 -15.07 2.68
N ILE A 67 -6.48 -14.51 2.77
CA ILE A 67 -5.75 -14.26 4.03
C ILE A 67 -5.83 -12.78 4.41
N ALA A 68 -5.77 -11.90 3.40
CA ALA A 68 -5.94 -10.47 3.54
C ALA A 68 -7.38 -10.12 3.96
#